data_AF-A0A1V9ZGV4-F1
#
_entry.id   AF-A0A1V9ZGV4-F1
#
_cell.length_a   1.000
_cell.length_b   1.000
_cell.length_c   1.000
_cell.angle_alpha   90.00
_cell.angle_beta   90.00
_cell.angle_gamma   90.00
#
_symmetry.space_group_name_H-M   'P 1'
#
loop_
_entity.id
_entity.type
_entity.pdbx_description
1 polymer ?
#
loop_
_entity_poly.entity_id
_entity_poly.type
_entity_poly.pdbx_seq_one_letter_code
_entity_poly.pdbx_strand_id
1 'polypeptide(L)'
;MRWVLQRLGFRYLRGEKRNYLAESTANVAFCVQYIKAKLENRDSNARPIQSKVYLDESYINQNHTASRSQPKSDTDYHGKFTAQLFERCFHEMCETLEAYFGTCVIHLDGAKYHKRVLNPNPTTS
;
A
#
# COMPACT_ATOMS: atom_id res chain seq x y z
N MET A 1 16.50 -1.93 34.44
CA MET A 1 15.14 -1.58 33.95
C MET A 1 14.10 -2.68 34.11
N ARG A 2 14.40 -3.95 33.83
CA ARG A 2 13.42 -5.07 33.91
C ARG A 2 12.70 -5.20 35.27
N TRP A 3 13.39 -4.91 36.37
CA TRP A 3 12.87 -5.09 37.73
C TRP A 3 11.90 -3.97 38.15
N VAL A 4 12.14 -2.74 37.65
CA VAL A 4 11.24 -1.59 37.89
C VAL A 4 9.90 -1.81 37.19
N LEU A 5 9.93 -2.34 35.97
CA LEU A 5 8.72 -2.63 35.17
C LEU A 5 7.84 -3.71 35.83
N GLN A 6 8.45 -4.74 36.43
CA GLN A 6 7.71 -5.78 37.16
C GLN A 6 7.04 -5.23 38.43
N ARG A 7 7.74 -4.35 39.19
CA ARG A 7 7.22 -3.75 40.42
C ARG A 7 6.03 -2.80 40.16
N LEU A 8 5.99 -2.18 38.98
CA LEU A 8 4.90 -1.31 38.54
C LEU A 8 3.75 -2.07 37.83
N GLY A 9 3.78 -3.40 37.82
CA GLY A 9 2.70 -4.23 37.26
C GLY A 9 2.72 -4.37 35.74
N PHE A 10 3.75 -3.90 35.04
CA PHE A 10 3.85 -4.05 33.60
C PHE A 10 4.21 -5.51 33.22
N ARG A 11 3.49 -6.05 32.24
CA ARG A 11 3.74 -7.39 31.66
C ARG A 11 4.24 -7.24 30.23
N TYR A 12 5.27 -8.00 29.87
CA TYR A 12 5.66 -8.13 28.46
C TYR A 12 4.66 -9.04 27.77
N LEU A 13 3.90 -8.49 26.82
CA LEU A 13 3.09 -9.28 25.91
C LEU A 13 3.92 -9.60 24.67
N ARG A 14 3.97 -10.87 24.27
CA ARG A 14 4.48 -11.26 22.97
C ARG A 14 3.50 -10.73 21.93
N GLY A 15 3.94 -9.87 21.02
CA GLY A 15 3.07 -9.39 19.94
C GLY A 15 2.48 -10.59 19.20
N GLU A 16 1.16 -10.64 19.05
CA GLU A 16 0.53 -11.65 18.21
C GLU A 16 1.08 -11.48 16.79
N LYS A 17 1.70 -12.56 16.27
CA LYS A 17 2.00 -12.65 14.84
C LYS A 17 0.69 -12.40 14.10
N ARG A 18 0.71 -11.49 13.10
CA ARG A 18 -0.38 -11.36 12.12
C ARG A 18 -0.83 -12.77 11.71
N ASN A 19 -2.11 -13.07 11.90
CA ASN A 19 -2.64 -14.40 11.68
C ASN A 19 -2.77 -14.61 10.16
N TYR A 20 -1.72 -15.15 9.53
CA TYR A 20 -1.70 -15.46 8.09
C TYR A 20 -2.81 -16.46 7.69
N LEU A 21 -3.43 -17.14 8.66
CA LEU A 21 -4.60 -17.99 8.50
C LEU A 21 -5.92 -17.22 8.31
N ALA A 22 -5.92 -15.87 8.36
CA ALA A 22 -7.11 -15.04 8.12
C ALA A 22 -7.35 -14.73 6.63
N GLU A 23 -6.51 -15.22 5.71
CA GLU A 23 -6.77 -15.11 4.28
C GLU A 23 -7.83 -16.14 3.86
N SER A 24 -8.87 -15.67 3.17
CA SER A 24 -9.85 -16.58 2.57
C SER A 24 -9.17 -17.52 1.56
N THR A 25 -9.73 -18.71 1.35
CA THR A 25 -9.22 -19.64 0.32
C THR A 25 -9.11 -18.97 -1.05
N ALA A 26 -10.03 -18.05 -1.36
CA ALA A 26 -10.00 -17.25 -2.57
C ALA A 26 -8.79 -16.29 -2.62
N ASN A 27 -8.48 -15.60 -1.52
CA ASN A 27 -7.32 -14.73 -1.44
C ASN A 27 -6.02 -15.52 -1.60
N VAL A 28 -5.91 -16.68 -0.93
CA VAL A 28 -4.73 -17.55 -1.07
C VAL A 28 -4.57 -18.03 -2.52
N ALA A 29 -5.65 -18.48 -3.14
CA ALA A 29 -5.64 -18.90 -4.55
C ALA A 29 -5.23 -17.75 -5.49
N PHE A 30 -5.75 -16.55 -5.25
CA PHE A 30 -5.39 -15.35 -6.00
C PHE A 30 -3.91 -15.00 -5.82
N CYS A 31 -3.39 -15.01 -4.59
CA CYS A 31 -1.98 -14.76 -4.30
C CYS A 31 -1.07 -15.77 -5.02
N VAL A 32 -1.44 -17.06 -5.04
CA VAL A 32 -0.69 -18.09 -5.76
C VAL A 32 -0.68 -17.82 -7.26
N GLN A 33 -1.83 -17.49 -7.86
CA GLN A 33 -1.91 -17.14 -9.29
C GLN A 33 -1.09 -15.88 -9.61
N TYR A 34 -1.18 -14.86 -8.77
CA TYR A 34 -0.43 -13.62 -8.90
C TYR A 34 1.08 -13.85 -8.85
N ILE A 35 1.56 -14.67 -7.92
CA ILE A 35 2.98 -15.03 -7.82
C ILE A 35 3.43 -15.82 -9.06
N LYS A 36 2.62 -16.77 -9.55
CA LYS A 36 2.92 -17.50 -10.80
C LYS A 36 3.11 -16.54 -11.98
N ALA A 37 2.17 -15.61 -12.17
CA ALA A 37 2.29 -14.58 -13.22
C ALA A 37 3.53 -13.67 -13.05
N LYS A 38 4.02 -13.46 -11.82
CA LYS A 38 5.29 -12.76 -11.59
C LYS A 38 6.51 -13.59 -11.96
N LEU A 39 6.45 -14.90 -11.76
CA LEU A 39 7.54 -15.82 -12.10
C LEU A 39 7.61 -16.03 -13.62
N GLU A 40 6.46 -16.12 -14.30
CA GLU A 40 6.36 -16.23 -15.76
C GLU A 40 6.91 -14.99 -16.48
N ASN A 41 6.82 -13.81 -15.86
CA ASN A 41 7.44 -12.58 -16.35
C ASN A 41 8.95 -12.52 -16.08
N ARG A 42 9.68 -13.63 -16.23
CA ARG A 42 11.14 -13.68 -16.05
C ARG A 42 11.80 -14.43 -17.20
N ASP A 43 12.91 -13.87 -17.70
CA ASP A 43 13.76 -14.53 -18.69
C ASP A 43 14.61 -15.66 -18.05
N SER A 44 15.41 -16.35 -18.87
CA SER A 44 16.30 -17.42 -18.40
C SER A 44 17.35 -16.95 -17.38
N ASN A 45 17.60 -15.64 -17.29
CA ASN A 45 18.52 -15.02 -16.33
C ASN A 45 17.77 -14.45 -15.12
N ALA A 46 16.50 -14.81 -14.94
CA ALA A 46 15.60 -14.33 -13.89
C ALA A 46 15.32 -12.81 -13.92
N ARG A 47 15.56 -12.14 -15.04
CA ARG A 47 15.29 -10.70 -15.23
C ARG A 47 13.85 -10.50 -15.73
N PRO A 48 13.17 -9.39 -15.35
CA PRO A 48 11.83 -9.10 -15.83
C PRO A 48 11.77 -9.02 -17.36
N ILE A 49 10.81 -9.71 -17.98
CA ILE A 49 10.55 -9.61 -19.43
C ILE A 49 9.86 -8.29 -19.74
N GLN A 50 8.78 -7.99 -19.02
CA GLN A 50 8.09 -6.71 -19.03
C GLN A 50 8.39 -5.92 -17.76
N SER A 51 8.65 -4.62 -17.91
CA SER A 51 8.83 -3.68 -16.80
C SER A 51 7.57 -3.62 -15.93
N LYS A 52 7.74 -3.78 -14.62
CA LYS A 52 6.68 -3.67 -13.62
C LYS A 52 7.03 -2.59 -12.62
N VAL A 53 6.16 -1.59 -12.48
CA VAL A 53 6.30 -0.47 -11.54
C VAL A 53 5.31 -0.66 -10.40
N TYR A 54 5.75 -0.43 -9.15
CA TYR A 54 4.93 -0.55 -7.95
C TYR A 54 4.87 0.79 -7.25
N LEU A 55 3.67 1.23 -6.93
CA LEU A 55 3.40 2.53 -6.33
C LEU A 55 2.56 2.33 -5.08
N ASP A 56 2.92 3.05 -4.03
CA ASP A 56 2.23 3.03 -2.75
C ASP A 56 2.43 4.38 -2.04
N GLU A 57 1.46 4.77 -1.23
CA GLU A 57 1.57 5.96 -0.40
C GLU A 57 2.18 5.62 0.97
N SER A 58 3.08 6.48 1.45
CA SER A 58 3.65 6.35 2.80
C SER A 58 3.59 7.67 3.54
N TYR A 59 3.33 7.60 4.84
CA TYR A 59 3.39 8.76 5.72
C TYR A 59 4.79 8.92 6.32
N ILE A 60 5.35 10.12 6.18
CA ILE A 60 6.59 10.51 6.84
C ILE A 60 6.24 11.48 7.97
N ASN A 61 6.49 11.06 9.21
CA ASN A 61 6.39 11.96 10.36
C ASN A 61 7.56 12.95 10.33
N GLN A 62 7.28 14.23 10.07
CA GLN A 62 8.29 15.28 9.99
C GLN A 62 9.21 15.35 11.22
N ASN A 63 8.70 14.99 12.40
CA ASN A 63 9.47 15.07 13.64
C ASN A 63 10.01 13.71 14.12
N HIS A 64 9.81 12.63 13.36
CA HIS A 64 10.16 11.25 13.73
C HIS A 64 9.76 10.86 15.17
N THR A 65 8.73 11.52 15.72
CA THR A 65 8.33 11.34 17.11
C THR A 65 7.73 9.96 17.32
N ALA A 66 8.09 9.33 18.44
CA ALA A 66 7.56 8.01 18.80
C ALA A 66 6.03 8.04 18.86
N SER A 67 5.39 6.94 18.46
CA SER A 67 3.93 6.79 18.32
C SER A 67 3.09 7.21 19.54
N ARG A 68 3.68 7.31 20.72
CA ARG A 68 3.01 7.77 21.95
C ARG A 68 2.69 9.26 21.99
N SER A 69 3.29 10.07 21.12
CA SER A 69 3.07 11.52 21.05
C SER A 69 2.30 11.98 19.80
N GLN A 70 1.83 11.04 18.96
CA GLN A 70 0.93 11.41 17.88
C GLN A 70 -0.48 11.62 18.45
N PRO A 71 -1.10 12.80 18.25
CA PRO A 71 -2.52 12.95 18.51
C PRO A 71 -3.24 11.87 17.70
N LYS A 72 -4.20 11.17 18.31
CA LYS A 72 -5.20 10.39 17.56
C LYS A 72 -6.11 11.40 16.87
N SER A 73 -5.60 12.07 15.84
CA SER A 73 -6.42 12.96 15.04
C SER A 73 -7.36 12.07 14.23
N ASP A 74 -8.65 12.15 14.56
CA ASP A 74 -9.78 11.57 13.82
C ASP A 74 -9.95 12.20 12.41
N THR A 75 -8.91 12.88 11.93
CA THR A 75 -8.90 13.56 10.65
C THR A 75 -8.57 12.52 9.58
N ASP A 76 -9.61 12.18 8.80
CA ASP A 76 -9.51 11.39 7.58
C ASP A 76 -8.24 11.74 6.77
N TYR A 77 -7.27 10.82 6.81
CA TYR A 77 -5.96 10.94 6.18
C TYR A 77 -6.08 11.15 4.66
N HIS A 78 -7.11 10.54 4.05
CA HIS A 78 -7.34 10.61 2.62
C HIS A 78 -8.00 11.93 2.18
N GLY A 79 -8.43 12.77 3.12
CA GLY A 79 -9.02 14.08 2.78
C GLY A 79 -8.03 15.06 2.13
N LYS A 80 -6.71 14.85 2.28
CA LYS A 80 -5.67 15.72 1.72
C LYS A 80 -5.12 15.26 0.37
N PHE A 81 -5.13 13.96 0.09
CA PHE A 81 -4.67 13.40 -1.18
C PHE A 81 -5.88 13.00 -2.03
N THR A 82 -6.30 13.94 -2.88
CA THR A 82 -7.51 13.78 -3.69
C THR A 82 -7.21 13.03 -5.00
N ALA A 83 -8.26 12.47 -5.62
CA ALA A 83 -8.13 11.83 -6.93
C ALA A 83 -7.56 12.78 -8.01
N GLN A 84 -7.80 14.09 -7.89
CA GLN A 84 -7.24 15.10 -8.81
C GLN A 84 -5.73 15.27 -8.62
N LEU A 85 -5.26 15.28 -7.37
CA LEU A 85 -3.82 15.34 -7.07
C LEU A 85 -3.12 14.06 -7.54
N PHE A 86 -3.72 12.90 -7.27
CA PHE A 86 -3.25 11.62 -7.78
C PHE A 86 -3.15 11.63 -9.31
N GLU A 87 -4.21 12.00 -10.02
CA GLU A 87 -4.25 12.04 -11.48
C GLU A 87 -3.11 12.90 -12.08
N ARG A 88 -2.86 14.08 -11.51
CA ARG A 88 -1.77 14.95 -11.96
C ARG A 88 -0.40 14.32 -11.74
N CYS A 89 -0.12 13.82 -10.53
CA CYS A 89 1.15 13.18 -10.22
C CYS A 89 1.35 11.90 -11.04
N PHE A 90 0.28 11.15 -11.27
CA PHE A 90 0.30 9.91 -12.04
C PHE A 90 0.61 10.19 -13.52
N HIS A 91 0.10 11.28 -14.09
CA HIS A 91 0.40 11.70 -15.46
C HIS A 91 1.89 11.99 -15.67
N GLU A 92 2.47 12.87 -14.84
CA GLU A 92 3.90 13.25 -14.93
C GLU A 92 4.82 12.03 -14.78
N MET A 93 4.45 11.10 -13.90
CA MET A 93 5.18 9.85 -13.72
C MET A 93 5.04 8.95 -14.95
N CYS A 94 3.86 8.82 -15.55
CA CYS A 94 3.66 8.03 -16.77
C CYS A 94 4.49 8.55 -17.95
N GLU A 95 4.56 9.87 -18.16
CA GLU A 95 5.42 10.47 -19.20
C GLU A 95 6.89 10.09 -18.99
N THR A 96 7.34 10.12 -17.73
CA THR A 96 8.70 9.70 -17.36
C THR A 96 8.90 8.21 -17.63
N LEU A 97 7.96 7.36 -17.23
CA LEU A 97 8.07 5.91 -17.43
C LEU A 97 8.12 5.54 -18.92
N GLU A 98 7.30 6.18 -19.74
CA GLU A 98 7.31 5.98 -21.19
C GLU A 98 8.67 6.37 -21.79
N ALA A 99 9.20 7.54 -21.40
CA ALA A 99 10.47 8.04 -21.94
C ALA A 99 11.68 7.15 -21.60
N TYR A 100 11.74 6.57 -20.40
CA TYR A 100 12.91 5.80 -19.93
C TYR A 100 12.76 4.28 -20.05
N PHE A 101 11.55 3.75 -19.96
CA PHE A 101 11.31 2.31 -19.83
C PHE A 101 10.31 1.75 -20.86
N GLY A 102 9.65 2.61 -21.64
CA GLY A 102 8.63 2.22 -22.60
C GLY A 102 7.42 1.55 -21.93
N THR A 103 6.85 0.55 -22.60
CA THR A 103 5.65 -0.15 -22.10
C THR A 103 5.91 -0.84 -20.77
N CYS A 104 5.13 -0.48 -19.75
CA CYS A 104 5.21 -1.07 -18.41
C CYS A 104 3.83 -1.39 -17.83
N VAL A 105 3.81 -2.27 -16.83
CA VAL A 105 2.63 -2.56 -16.01
C VAL A 105 2.79 -1.85 -14.67
N ILE A 106 1.80 -1.03 -14.31
CA ILE A 106 1.78 -0.31 -13.04
C ILE A 106 0.86 -1.04 -12.07
N HIS A 107 1.38 -1.35 -10.88
CA HIS A 107 0.65 -1.96 -9.78
C HIS A 107 0.42 -0.93 -8.68
N LEU A 108 -0.85 -0.78 -8.30
CA LEU A 108 -1.35 0.09 -7.23
C LEU A 108 -2.28 -0.74 -6.33
N ASP A 109 -2.54 -0.27 -5.12
CA ASP A 109 -3.56 -0.85 -4.26
C ASP A 109 -4.99 -0.46 -4.71
N GLY A 110 -6.00 -0.94 -3.98
CA GLY A 110 -7.40 -0.69 -4.27
C GLY A 110 -7.95 0.65 -3.76
N ALA A 111 -7.11 1.64 -3.41
CA ALA A 111 -7.57 2.87 -2.80
C ALA A 111 -8.56 3.64 -3.68
N LYS A 112 -9.59 4.23 -3.04
CA LYS A 112 -10.72 4.86 -3.73
C LYS A 112 -10.29 6.02 -4.63
N TYR A 113 -9.27 6.78 -4.24
CA TYR A 113 -8.80 7.94 -4.99
C TYR A 113 -7.98 7.59 -6.24
N HIS A 114 -7.58 6.32 -6.43
CA HIS A 114 -6.97 5.87 -7.69
C HIS A 114 -7.93 5.91 -8.88
N LYS A 115 -9.23 6.08 -8.63
CA LYS A 115 -10.27 6.15 -9.67
C LYS A 115 -11.05 7.44 -9.52
N ARG A 116 -10.95 8.31 -10.50
CA ARG A 116 -11.80 9.50 -10.58
C ARG A 116 -13.10 9.17 -11.29
N VAL A 117 -14.18 9.01 -10.53
CA VAL A 117 -15.54 8.80 -11.09
C VAL A 117 -16.18 10.16 -11.37
N LEU A 118 -16.31 10.52 -12.63
CA LEU A 118 -16.90 11.80 -13.05
C LEU A 118 -18.43 11.76 -13.14
N ASN A 119 -19.00 10.59 -13.43
CA ASN A 119 -20.44 10.37 -13.57
C ASN A 119 -20.87 9.23 -12.62
N PRO A 120 -21.12 9.52 -11.34
CA PRO A 120 -21.62 8.51 -10.41
C PRO A 120 -23.07 8.13 -10.76
N ASN A 121 -23.44 6.87 -10.54
CA ASN A 121 -24.83 6.47 -10.62
C ASN A 121 -25.66 7.26 -9.58
N PRO A 122 -26.89 7.67 -9.91
CA PRO A 122 -27.77 8.32 -8.93
C PRO A 122 -27.97 7.38 -7.74
N THR A 123 -27.64 7.88 -6.55
CA THR A 123 -27.87 7.14 -5.30
C THR A 123 -29.34 7.24 -4.95
N THR A 124 -29.99 6.12 -4.65
CA THR A 124 -31.33 6.10 -4.06
C THR A 124 -31.25 6.70 -2.65
N SER A 125 -32.00 7.79 -2.42
CA SER A 125 -32.23 8.38 -1.09
C SER A 125 -33.09 7.50 -0.20
#